data_AF-A0A3C1DW20-F1
#
_entry.id   AF-A0A3C1DW20-F1
#
_cell.length_a   1.000
_cell.length_b   1.000
_cell.length_c   1.000
_cell.angle_alpha   90.00
_cell.angle_beta   90.00
_cell.angle_gamma   90.00
#
_symmetry.space_group_name_H-M   'P 1'
#
loop_
_entity.id
_entity.type
_entity.pdbx_description
1 polymer ?
#
loop_
_entity_poly.entity_id
_entity_poly.type
_entity_poly.pdbx_seq_one_letter_code
_entity_poly.pdbx_strand_id
1 'polypeptide(L)'
;MVTRDRGLAACAPPACTKRWVALAACGLLLAGCAASPSRPPLSGAERASIRADLLDSRWALVREQYPEAIRPAITVGPTIPDHGWPETVVRCLHGLGFVAVPSGGGVEYRSGGGKPQLEFAVARYSCEAAHPAESAVAAHLRSGQSAALYGYYLNVVRPCLLLAGAPSPVSPDRSAVVHLAGLAGWNPYQVIWTSGISDTALG
;
A
#
# COMPACT_ATOMS: atom_id res chain seq x y z
N MET A 1 -35.43 -15.67 -57.46
CA MET A 1 -36.52 -15.92 -56.50
C MET A 1 -36.36 -17.34 -55.97
N VAL A 2 -35.67 -17.50 -54.83
CA VAL A 2 -35.65 -18.74 -54.03
C VAL A 2 -35.51 -18.28 -52.58
N THR A 3 -36.61 -18.29 -51.84
CA THR A 3 -36.69 -18.02 -50.40
C THR A 3 -36.16 -19.23 -49.65
N ARG A 4 -35.13 -19.04 -48.81
CA ARG A 4 -34.59 -20.07 -47.93
C ARG A 4 -35.06 -19.80 -46.51
N ASP A 5 -36.11 -20.51 -46.11
CA ASP A 5 -36.60 -20.59 -44.74
C ASP A 5 -35.46 -21.08 -43.82
N ARG A 6 -35.09 -20.26 -42.83
CA ARG A 6 -34.28 -20.68 -41.68
C ARG A 6 -35.25 -21.11 -40.59
N GLY A 7 -35.38 -22.43 -40.41
CA GLY A 7 -36.07 -23.01 -39.27
C GLY A 7 -35.45 -22.55 -37.96
N LEU A 8 -36.23 -21.84 -37.15
CA LEU A 8 -35.99 -21.68 -35.72
C LEU A 8 -36.24 -23.03 -35.06
N ALA A 9 -35.16 -23.73 -34.70
CA ALA A 9 -35.24 -24.85 -33.78
C ALA A 9 -35.62 -24.30 -32.39
N ALA A 10 -36.86 -24.56 -31.99
CA ALA A 10 -37.34 -24.33 -30.64
C ALA A 10 -36.64 -25.30 -29.68
N CYS A 11 -35.86 -24.79 -28.74
CA CYS A 11 -35.34 -25.57 -27.62
C CYS A 11 -36.46 -25.81 -26.60
N ALA A 12 -36.83 -27.07 -26.38
CA ALA A 12 -37.71 -27.51 -25.31
C ALA A 12 -37.02 -27.46 -23.91
N PRO A 13 -37.77 -27.24 -22.81
CA PRO A 13 -37.24 -27.08 -21.45
C PRO A 13 -37.12 -28.47 -20.76
N PRO A 14 -35.94 -28.87 -20.25
CA PRO A 14 -35.55 -28.47 -18.89
C PRO A 14 -34.01 -28.45 -18.67
N ALA A 15 -33.21 -28.07 -19.66
CA ALA A 15 -31.74 -28.09 -19.54
C ALA A 15 -31.10 -26.71 -19.33
N CYS A 16 -31.89 -25.64 -19.28
CA CYS A 16 -31.41 -24.25 -19.26
C CYS A 16 -31.40 -23.59 -17.87
N THR A 17 -31.67 -24.33 -16.78
CA THR A 17 -31.75 -23.75 -15.42
C THR A 17 -30.46 -23.91 -14.60
N LYS A 18 -29.57 -24.87 -14.92
CA LYS A 18 -28.34 -25.11 -14.13
C LYS A 18 -27.22 -24.10 -14.37
N ARG A 19 -27.20 -23.39 -15.51
CA ARG A 19 -26.16 -22.38 -15.81
C ARG A 19 -26.37 -21.04 -15.10
N TRP A 20 -27.60 -20.70 -14.74
CA TRP A 20 -27.91 -19.41 -14.09
C TRP A 20 -27.59 -19.41 -12.59
N VAL A 21 -27.68 -20.56 -11.93
CA VAL A 21 -27.35 -20.69 -10.49
C VAL A 21 -25.86 -20.46 -10.24
N ALA A 22 -24.98 -20.94 -11.14
CA ALA A 22 -23.53 -20.76 -11.00
C ALA A 22 -23.10 -19.28 -11.14
N LEU A 23 -23.72 -18.53 -12.07
CA LEU A 23 -23.44 -17.10 -12.28
C LEU A 23 -23.94 -16.23 -11.11
N ALA A 24 -25.13 -16.53 -10.57
CA ALA A 24 -25.66 -15.81 -9.42
C ALA A 24 -24.82 -16.04 -8.14
N ALA A 25 -24.32 -17.26 -7.94
CA ALA A 25 -23.46 -17.59 -6.80
C ALA A 25 -22.09 -16.87 -6.85
N CYS A 26 -21.47 -16.76 -8.04
CA CYS A 26 -20.24 -15.97 -8.21
C CYS A 26 -20.44 -14.48 -7.93
N GLY A 27 -21.57 -13.89 -8.35
CA GLY A 27 -21.87 -12.47 -8.09
C GLY A 27 -22.06 -12.16 -6.60
N LEU A 28 -22.69 -13.07 -5.85
CA LEU A 28 -22.90 -12.93 -4.40
C LEU A 28 -21.59 -13.05 -3.59
N LEU A 29 -20.67 -13.92 -4.00
CA LEU A 29 -19.36 -14.07 -3.35
C LEU A 29 -18.47 -12.84 -3.56
N LEU A 30 -18.53 -12.21 -4.73
CA LEU A 30 -17.78 -10.98 -5.03
C LEU A 30 -18.35 -9.75 -4.30
N ALA A 31 -19.67 -9.68 -4.12
CA ALA A 31 -20.32 -8.57 -3.41
C ALA A 31 -19.90 -8.50 -1.92
N GLY A 32 -19.67 -9.64 -1.28
CA GLY A 32 -19.20 -9.70 0.11
C GLY A 32 -17.79 -9.12 0.30
N CYS A 33 -16.95 -9.18 -0.73
CA CYS A 33 -15.60 -8.62 -0.73
C CYS A 33 -15.53 -7.14 -1.12
N ALA A 34 -16.60 -6.59 -1.68
CA ALA A 34 -16.71 -5.18 -2.05
C ALA A 34 -17.38 -4.32 -0.96
N ALA A 35 -18.06 -4.94 0.00
CA ALA A 35 -18.75 -4.24 1.08
C ALA A 35 -17.77 -3.73 2.14
N SER A 36 -17.17 -2.56 1.89
CA SER A 36 -16.36 -1.85 2.88
C SER A 36 -17.24 -1.19 3.95
N PRO A 37 -16.91 -1.30 5.25
CA PRO A 37 -17.56 -0.49 6.27
C PRO A 37 -17.31 0.99 5.95
N SER A 38 -18.40 1.75 5.73
CA SER A 38 -18.36 3.15 5.34
C SER A 38 -17.98 4.04 6.52
N ARG A 39 -16.75 3.95 7.00
CA ARG A 39 -16.22 5.08 7.77
C ARG A 39 -16.04 6.27 6.83
N PRO A 40 -16.39 7.49 7.26
CA PRO A 40 -16.13 8.66 6.44
C PRO A 40 -14.63 8.73 6.15
N PRO A 41 -14.24 9.08 4.91
CA PRO A 41 -12.84 9.28 4.57
C PRO A 41 -12.26 10.41 5.44
N LEU A 42 -10.93 10.40 5.62
CA LEU A 42 -10.23 11.50 6.29
C LEU A 42 -10.62 12.84 5.66
N SER A 43 -10.95 13.80 6.50
CA SER A 43 -11.26 15.16 6.05
C SER A 43 -10.04 15.81 5.38
N GLY A 44 -10.27 16.87 4.60
CA GLY A 44 -9.18 17.65 4.01
C GLY A 44 -8.21 18.21 5.06
N ALA A 45 -8.75 18.69 6.19
CA ALA A 45 -7.97 19.20 7.30
C ALA A 45 -7.11 18.12 7.97
N GLU A 46 -7.67 16.94 8.24
CA GLU A 46 -6.89 15.82 8.81
C GLU A 46 -5.76 15.38 7.87
N ARG A 47 -6.03 15.29 6.56
CA ARG A 47 -4.98 14.96 5.58
C ARG A 47 -3.88 16.02 5.51
N ALA A 48 -4.25 17.29 5.60
CA ALA A 48 -3.29 18.39 5.64
C ALA A 48 -2.43 18.35 6.92
N SER A 49 -3.04 18.06 8.07
CA SER A 49 -2.33 17.90 9.36
C SER A 49 -1.33 16.74 9.29
N ILE A 50 -1.77 15.55 8.88
CA ILE A 50 -0.89 14.37 8.75
C ILE A 50 0.29 14.67 7.83
N ARG A 51 0.06 15.41 6.74
CA ARG A 51 1.13 15.83 5.83
C ARG A 51 2.12 16.75 6.52
N ALA A 52 1.66 17.76 7.25
CA ALA A 52 2.52 18.68 7.98
C ALA A 52 3.36 17.93 9.02
N ASP A 53 2.72 17.08 9.84
CA ASP A 53 3.38 16.29 10.89
C ASP A 53 4.45 15.35 10.31
N LEU A 54 4.16 14.69 9.18
CA LEU A 54 5.10 13.81 8.49
C LEU A 54 6.31 14.59 7.93
N LEU A 55 6.07 15.77 7.35
CA LEU A 55 7.15 16.61 6.84
C LEU A 55 8.00 17.19 7.97
N ASP A 56 7.40 17.51 9.12
CA ASP A 56 8.06 18.11 10.28
C ASP A 56 8.88 17.08 11.05
N SER A 57 8.31 15.91 11.33
CA SER A 57 9.00 14.80 12.02
C SER A 57 10.24 14.34 11.25
N ARG A 58 10.17 14.24 9.93
CA ARG A 58 11.34 13.91 9.09
C ARG A 58 12.38 15.02 9.04
N TRP A 59 11.96 16.27 8.99
CA TRP A 59 12.89 17.41 8.99
C TRP A 59 13.61 17.55 10.33
N ALA A 60 12.94 17.19 11.44
CA ALA A 60 13.53 17.25 12.78
C ALA A 60 14.84 16.44 12.86
N LEU A 61 14.90 15.28 12.21
CA LEU A 61 16.11 14.44 12.16
C LEU A 61 17.28 15.13 11.44
N VAL A 62 17.01 15.80 10.32
CA VAL A 62 18.04 16.57 9.59
C VAL A 62 18.52 17.74 10.42
N ARG A 63 17.59 18.50 11.02
CA ARG A 63 17.91 19.69 11.81
C ARG A 63 18.69 19.36 13.08
N GLU A 64 18.41 18.22 13.71
CA GLU A 64 19.15 17.76 14.89
C GLU A 64 20.61 17.47 14.57
N GLN A 65 20.87 16.86 13.41
CA GLN A 65 22.22 16.55 12.97
C GLN A 65 22.94 17.73 12.28
N TYR A 66 22.19 18.59 11.61
CA TYR A 66 22.67 19.72 10.81
C TYR A 66 21.80 20.96 11.04
N PRO A 67 22.05 21.73 12.12
CA PRO A 67 21.25 22.90 12.46
C PRO A 67 21.30 24.02 11.41
N GLU A 68 22.35 24.07 10.61
CA GLU A 68 22.55 25.01 9.50
C GLU A 68 21.76 24.64 8.23
N ALA A 69 21.17 23.44 8.19
CA ALA A 69 20.44 22.96 7.03
C ALA A 69 19.21 23.83 6.75
N ILE A 70 19.00 24.16 5.47
CA ILE A 70 17.81 24.88 5.01
C ILE A 70 16.78 23.88 4.54
N ARG A 71 15.56 23.97 5.09
CA ARG A 71 14.46 23.07 4.73
C ARG A 71 13.96 23.36 3.30
N PRO A 72 14.02 22.38 2.38
CA PRO A 72 13.45 22.57 1.05
C PRO A 72 11.91 22.52 1.11
N ALA A 73 11.26 23.26 0.20
CA ALA A 73 9.82 23.15 -0.01
C ALA A 73 9.51 21.87 -0.80
N ILE A 74 8.68 20.99 -0.24
CA ILE A 74 8.36 19.69 -0.83
C ILE A 74 6.88 19.61 -1.21
N THR A 75 6.61 19.18 -2.45
CA THR A 75 5.27 18.76 -2.86
C THR A 75 5.13 17.27 -2.58
N VAL A 76 4.24 16.90 -1.66
CA VAL A 76 4.00 15.51 -1.29
C VAL A 76 3.14 14.84 -2.35
N GLY A 77 3.70 13.81 -3.00
CA GLY A 77 3.00 12.98 -3.96
C GLY A 77 2.10 11.93 -3.29
N PRO A 78 1.58 10.97 -4.08
CA PRO A 78 0.83 9.83 -3.55
C PRO A 78 1.66 9.01 -2.55
N THR A 79 0.97 8.42 -1.59
CA THR A 79 1.56 7.42 -0.68
C THR A 79 1.98 6.18 -1.46
N ILE A 80 3.16 5.66 -1.13
CA ILE A 80 3.73 4.46 -1.76
C ILE A 80 3.52 3.26 -0.83
N PRO A 81 3.08 2.09 -1.33
CA PRO A 81 3.06 0.87 -0.54
C PRO A 81 4.44 0.56 0.05
N ASP A 82 4.50 0.02 1.27
CA ASP A 82 5.77 -0.11 2.01
C ASP A 82 6.79 -0.96 1.22
N HIS A 83 6.33 -1.99 0.52
CA HIS A 83 7.17 -2.89 -0.26
C HIS A 83 7.78 -2.27 -1.53
N GLY A 84 7.23 -1.17 -2.04
CA GLY A 84 7.76 -0.45 -3.21
C GLY A 84 8.41 0.90 -2.84
N TRP A 85 8.40 1.24 -1.56
CA TRP A 85 8.91 2.50 -1.06
C TRP A 85 10.44 2.61 -1.19
N PRO A 86 11.26 1.60 -0.80
CA PRO A 86 12.71 1.65 -0.94
C PRO A 86 13.17 1.95 -2.37
N GLU A 87 12.62 1.26 -3.37
CA GLU A 87 12.98 1.42 -4.78
C GLU A 87 12.62 2.81 -5.29
N THR A 88 11.48 3.35 -4.82
CA THR A 88 11.04 4.70 -5.18
C THR A 88 11.99 5.76 -4.64
N VAL A 89 12.40 5.65 -3.37
CA VAL A 89 13.34 6.59 -2.75
C VAL A 89 14.74 6.46 -3.36
N VAL A 90 15.23 5.24 -3.61
CA VAL A 90 16.51 4.99 -4.29
C VAL A 90 16.53 5.64 -5.67
N ARG A 91 15.45 5.48 -6.45
CA ARG A 91 15.34 6.10 -7.79
C ARG A 91 15.39 7.62 -7.71
N CYS A 92 14.72 8.21 -6.72
CA CYS A 92 14.80 9.65 -6.47
C CYS A 92 16.24 10.10 -6.13
N LEU A 93 16.91 9.39 -5.23
CA LEU A 93 18.29 9.68 -4.83
C LEU A 93 19.28 9.54 -6.01
N HIS A 94 19.11 8.52 -6.85
CA HIS A 94 19.90 8.35 -8.08
C HIS A 94 19.70 9.53 -9.03
N GLY A 95 18.46 10.02 -9.18
CA GLY A 95 18.16 11.22 -9.97
C GLY A 95 18.85 12.49 -9.46
N LEU A 96 19.22 12.52 -8.17
CA LEU A 96 20.00 13.60 -7.54
C LEU A 96 21.52 13.33 -7.54
N GLY A 97 21.96 12.23 -8.15
CA GLY A 97 23.38 11.86 -8.27
C GLY A 97 23.96 11.11 -7.06
N PHE A 98 23.12 10.56 -6.17
CA PHE A 98 23.57 9.75 -5.04
C PHE A 98 23.49 8.25 -5.36
N VAL A 99 24.42 7.45 -4.82
CA VAL A 99 24.39 5.98 -4.95
C VAL A 99 23.79 5.36 -3.70
N ALA A 100 22.56 4.87 -3.82
CA ALA A 100 21.81 4.19 -2.78
C ALA A 100 21.29 2.84 -3.24
N VAL A 101 21.01 1.94 -2.30
CA VAL A 101 20.40 0.63 -2.55
C VAL A 101 19.29 0.35 -1.54
N PRO A 102 18.24 -0.42 -1.89
CA PRO A 102 17.30 -0.93 -0.92
C PRO A 102 18.02 -1.82 0.11
N SER A 103 17.65 -1.72 1.38
CA SER A 103 18.25 -2.54 2.45
C SER A 103 17.29 -2.65 3.63
N GLY A 104 16.96 -3.88 4.04
CA GLY A 104 16.17 -4.15 5.25
C GLY A 104 14.80 -3.45 5.33
N GLY A 105 14.12 -3.24 4.20
CA GLY A 105 12.85 -2.48 4.15
C GLY A 105 13.02 -0.95 4.16
N GLY A 106 14.26 -0.47 4.14
CA GLY A 106 14.62 0.94 4.00
C GLY A 106 15.63 1.17 2.87
N VAL A 107 16.40 2.24 2.99
CA VAL A 107 17.41 2.63 2.01
C VAL A 107 18.77 2.73 2.69
N GLU A 108 19.74 2.01 2.15
CA GLU A 108 21.14 2.08 2.56
C GLU A 108 21.94 2.93 1.58
N TYR A 109 22.78 3.77 2.14
CA TYR A 109 23.62 4.69 1.39
C TYR A 109 25.03 4.13 1.27
N ARG A 110 25.53 4.04 0.04
CA ARG A 110 26.87 3.49 -0.22
C ARG A 110 27.92 4.58 -0.46
N SER A 111 27.59 5.61 -1.23
CA SER A 111 28.50 6.74 -1.47
C SER A 111 27.77 7.95 -2.08
N GLY A 112 28.33 9.14 -1.83
CA GLY A 112 27.78 10.40 -2.33
C GLY A 112 28.35 10.89 -3.63
N GLY A 113 29.18 10.09 -4.32
CA GLY A 113 29.92 10.58 -5.49
C GLY A 113 30.79 11.81 -5.19
N GLY A 114 31.29 11.94 -3.94
CA GLY A 114 32.05 13.10 -3.48
C GLY A 114 31.22 14.25 -2.88
N LYS A 115 29.89 14.12 -2.82
CA LYS A 115 29.01 15.13 -2.20
C LYS A 115 29.10 15.15 -0.67
N PRO A 116 28.91 16.33 -0.03
CA PRO A 116 28.87 16.44 1.43
C PRO A 116 27.72 15.64 2.07
N GLN A 117 27.91 15.20 3.31
CA GLN A 117 26.89 14.47 4.07
C GLN A 117 25.63 15.31 4.33
N LEU A 118 25.78 16.62 4.54
CA LEU A 118 24.66 17.54 4.64
C LEU A 118 23.77 17.52 3.37
N GLU A 119 24.40 17.53 2.19
CA GLU A 119 23.68 17.48 0.92
C GLU A 119 22.90 16.16 0.79
N PHE A 120 23.52 15.04 1.21
CA PHE A 120 22.83 13.75 1.26
C PHE A 120 21.64 13.76 2.24
N ALA A 121 21.78 14.32 3.44
CA ALA A 121 20.71 14.37 4.43
C ALA A 121 19.49 15.17 3.90
N VAL A 122 19.74 16.31 3.25
CA VAL A 122 18.67 17.13 2.63
C VAL A 122 18.04 16.41 1.42
N ALA A 123 18.85 15.76 0.59
CA ALA A 123 18.35 14.98 -0.55
C ALA A 123 17.49 13.80 -0.11
N ARG A 124 17.95 13.04 0.89
CA ARG A 124 17.21 11.95 1.52
C ARG A 124 15.89 12.43 2.08
N TYR A 125 15.91 13.51 2.88
CA TYR A 125 14.68 14.14 3.36
C TYR A 125 13.71 14.44 2.22
N SER A 126 14.20 15.09 1.16
CA SER A 126 13.36 15.51 0.03
C SER A 126 12.70 14.33 -0.67
N CYS A 127 13.46 13.27 -0.93
CA CYS A 127 12.97 12.05 -1.57
C CYS A 127 11.95 11.30 -0.70
N GLU A 128 12.26 11.10 0.58
CA GLU A 128 11.34 10.42 1.49
C GLU A 128 10.06 11.24 1.69
N ALA A 129 10.17 12.56 1.87
CA ALA A 129 9.07 13.49 2.05
C ALA A 129 8.14 13.58 0.83
N ALA A 130 8.70 13.58 -0.38
CA ALA A 130 7.92 13.61 -1.62
C ALA A 130 7.14 12.30 -1.84
N HIS A 131 7.64 11.18 -1.31
CA HIS A 131 7.09 9.84 -1.49
C HIS A 131 6.87 9.16 -0.13
N PRO A 132 5.86 9.53 0.66
CA PRO A 132 5.64 8.92 1.97
C PRO A 132 5.22 7.44 1.85
N ALA A 133 5.79 6.59 2.70
CA ALA A 133 5.39 5.19 2.83
C ALA A 133 4.01 5.05 3.47
N GLU A 134 3.26 3.98 3.17
CA GLU A 134 1.94 3.73 3.77
C GLU A 134 2.02 3.59 5.29
N SER A 135 3.04 2.91 5.83
CA SER A 135 3.29 2.81 7.27
C SER A 135 3.53 4.16 7.92
N ALA A 136 4.30 5.05 7.27
CA ALA A 136 4.59 6.38 7.78
C ALA A 136 3.32 7.24 7.91
N VAL A 137 2.41 7.12 6.93
CA VAL A 137 1.10 7.79 7.00
C VAL A 137 0.22 7.13 8.06
N ALA A 138 0.20 5.80 8.11
CA ALA A 138 -0.62 5.03 9.05
C ALA A 138 -0.22 5.29 10.52
N ALA A 139 1.05 5.58 10.80
CA ALA A 139 1.54 5.94 12.12
C ALA A 139 0.93 7.23 12.69
N HIS A 140 0.39 8.11 11.83
CA HIS A 140 -0.28 9.34 12.24
C HIS A 140 -1.79 9.18 12.42
N LEU A 141 -2.34 7.98 12.20
CA LEU A 141 -3.75 7.72 12.42
C LEU A 141 -4.06 7.70 13.92
N ARG A 142 -5.19 8.32 14.29
CA ARG A 142 -5.71 8.26 15.65
C ARG A 142 -6.09 6.82 16.01
N SER A 143 -6.06 6.46 17.29
CA SER A 143 -6.40 5.11 17.78
C SER A 143 -7.70 4.55 17.18
N GLY A 144 -8.75 5.37 17.11
CA GLY A 144 -10.02 4.99 16.49
C GLY A 144 -9.90 4.67 15.00
N GLN A 145 -9.10 5.43 14.23
CA GLN A 145 -8.86 5.23 12.80
C GLN A 145 -8.00 3.99 12.56
N SER A 146 -6.94 3.79 13.36
CA SER A 146 -6.10 2.59 13.29
C SER A 146 -6.90 1.32 13.60
N ALA A 147 -7.76 1.35 14.63
CA ALA A 147 -8.67 0.24 14.94
C ALA A 147 -9.68 -0.04 13.81
N ALA A 148 -10.09 0.99 13.05
CA ALA A 148 -10.92 0.83 11.86
C ALA A 148 -10.22 0.06 10.77
N LEU A 149 -9.01 0.53 10.44
CA LEU A 149 -8.21 0.00 9.36
C LEU A 149 -7.88 -1.47 9.62
N TYR A 150 -7.50 -1.77 10.86
CA TYR A 150 -7.31 -3.15 11.31
C TYR A 150 -8.59 -3.99 11.20
N GLY A 151 -9.73 -3.47 11.68
CA GLY A 151 -11.01 -4.15 11.56
C GLY A 151 -11.40 -4.46 10.12
N TYR A 152 -11.10 -3.55 9.19
CA TYR A 152 -11.30 -3.78 7.75
C TYR A 152 -10.39 -4.89 7.22
N TYR A 153 -9.10 -4.87 7.56
CA TYR A 153 -8.19 -5.92 7.13
C TYR A 153 -8.55 -7.30 7.66
N LEU A 154 -8.95 -7.38 8.93
CA LEU A 154 -9.29 -8.64 9.58
C LEU A 154 -10.61 -9.23 9.08
N ASN A 155 -11.64 -8.41 8.94
CA ASN A 155 -13.00 -8.90 8.70
C ASN A 155 -13.42 -8.87 7.23
N VAL A 156 -12.72 -8.11 6.37
CA VAL A 156 -13.04 -8.00 4.95
C VAL A 156 -11.89 -8.54 4.11
N VAL A 157 -10.71 -7.91 4.17
CA VAL A 157 -9.63 -8.20 3.22
C VAL A 157 -9.09 -9.61 3.38
N ARG A 158 -8.71 -10.02 4.60
CA ARG A 158 -8.13 -11.34 4.84
C ARG A 158 -9.08 -12.49 4.45
N PRO A 159 -10.37 -12.51 4.87
CA PRO A 159 -11.32 -13.50 4.41
C PRO A 159 -11.42 -13.57 2.88
N CYS A 160 -11.39 -12.42 2.20
CA CYS A 160 -11.44 -12.36 0.74
C CYS A 160 -10.20 -12.94 0.07
N LEU A 161 -9.01 -12.65 0.60
CA LEU A 161 -7.77 -13.28 0.12
C LEU A 161 -7.83 -14.79 0.26
N LEU A 162 -8.23 -15.29 1.43
CA LEU A 162 -8.32 -16.73 1.69
C LEU A 162 -9.38 -17.40 0.80
N LEU A 163 -10.53 -16.76 0.59
CA LEU A 163 -11.59 -17.24 -0.30
C LEU A 163 -11.11 -17.30 -1.76
N ALA A 164 -10.27 -16.36 -2.19
CA ALA A 164 -9.65 -16.33 -3.50
C ALA A 164 -8.47 -17.32 -3.64
N GLY A 165 -8.15 -18.09 -2.60
CA GLY A 165 -7.01 -19.00 -2.59
C GLY A 165 -5.65 -18.32 -2.44
N ALA A 166 -5.63 -17.02 -2.13
CA ALA A 166 -4.40 -16.28 -1.87
C ALA A 166 -3.96 -16.45 -0.41
N PRO A 167 -2.65 -16.58 -0.13
CA PRO A 167 -2.16 -16.72 1.23
C PRO A 167 -2.28 -15.40 1.99
N SER A 168 -2.56 -15.48 3.29
CA SER A 168 -2.58 -14.33 4.18
C SER A 168 -2.12 -14.74 5.59
N PRO A 169 -1.23 -13.98 6.25
CA PRO A 169 -0.73 -14.33 7.57
C PRO A 169 -1.87 -14.40 8.59
N VAL A 170 -1.66 -15.17 9.65
CA VAL A 170 -2.56 -15.16 10.82
C VAL A 170 -2.50 -13.77 11.46
N SER A 171 -3.66 -13.26 11.88
CA SER A 171 -3.74 -11.95 12.53
C SER A 171 -3.17 -12.00 13.94
N PRO A 172 -2.42 -10.99 14.39
CA PRO A 172 -2.04 -10.88 15.80
C PRO A 172 -3.27 -10.61 16.68
N ASP A 173 -3.12 -10.80 17.99
CA ASP A 173 -4.18 -10.46 18.94
C ASP A 173 -4.52 -8.96 18.88
N ARG A 174 -5.81 -8.64 19.06
CA ARG A 174 -6.31 -7.26 18.93
C ARG A 174 -5.64 -6.27 19.91
N SER A 175 -5.16 -6.76 21.06
CA SER A 175 -4.39 -5.97 22.03
C SER A 175 -3.00 -5.57 21.50
N ALA A 176 -2.39 -6.38 20.65
CA ALA A 176 -1.10 -6.06 20.03
C ALA A 176 -1.23 -4.93 19.00
N VAL A 177 -2.39 -4.83 18.32
CA VAL A 177 -2.66 -3.87 17.24
C VAL A 177 -2.60 -2.41 17.68
N VAL A 178 -2.93 -2.11 18.93
CA VAL A 178 -2.87 -0.74 19.47
C VAL A 178 -1.42 -0.23 19.53
N HIS A 179 -0.45 -1.15 19.58
CA HIS A 179 0.98 -0.85 19.62
C HIS A 179 1.72 -1.07 18.29
N LEU A 180 1.10 -1.79 17.35
CA LEU A 180 1.63 -1.91 16.00
C LEU A 180 1.28 -0.61 15.28
N ALA A 181 2.29 0.24 15.05
CA ALA A 181 2.15 1.46 14.28
C ALA A 181 1.63 1.14 12.86
N GLY A 182 0.31 1.08 12.70
CA GLY A 182 -0.35 0.79 11.43
C GLY A 182 0.09 -0.52 10.76
N LEU A 183 0.16 -0.48 9.43
CA LEU A 183 0.50 -1.58 8.52
C LEU A 183 1.90 -2.18 8.71
N ALA A 184 2.79 -1.50 9.42
CA ALA A 184 4.18 -1.94 9.60
C ALA A 184 4.32 -3.23 10.42
N GLY A 185 3.34 -3.53 11.29
CA GLY A 185 3.36 -4.70 12.17
C GLY A 185 2.69 -5.94 11.60
N TRP A 186 1.61 -5.75 10.83
CA TRP A 186 0.84 -6.83 10.21
C TRP A 186 0.04 -6.29 9.03
N ASN A 187 0.15 -6.98 7.89
CA ASN A 187 -0.60 -6.66 6.68
C ASN A 187 -1.14 -7.96 6.05
N PRO A 188 -2.44 -8.05 5.72
CA PRO A 188 -3.01 -9.27 5.15
C PRO A 188 -2.40 -9.66 3.79
N TYR A 189 -1.74 -8.74 3.09
CA TYR A 189 -1.04 -8.98 1.82
C TYR A 189 0.44 -9.37 1.99
N GLN A 190 0.99 -9.35 3.20
CA GLN A 190 2.43 -9.47 3.44
C GLN A 190 3.03 -10.72 2.77
N VAL A 191 2.36 -11.88 2.87
CA VAL A 191 2.85 -13.13 2.25
C VAL A 191 2.88 -13.02 0.73
N ILE A 192 1.90 -12.35 0.12
CA ILE A 192 1.84 -12.18 -1.35
C ILE A 192 3.00 -11.29 -1.80
N TRP A 193 3.28 -10.21 -1.07
CA TRP A 193 4.34 -9.26 -1.41
C TRP A 193 5.74 -9.84 -1.21
N THR A 194 5.96 -10.60 -0.13
CA THR A 194 7.28 -11.19 0.14
C THR A 194 7.56 -12.42 -0.72
N SER A 195 6.53 -13.14 -1.17
CA SER A 195 6.72 -14.32 -2.04
C SER A 195 7.22 -13.94 -3.45
N GLY A 196 6.91 -12.73 -3.94
CA GLY A 196 7.43 -12.24 -5.22
C GLY A 196 8.88 -11.76 -5.19
N ILE A 197 9.48 -11.62 -4.01
CA ILE A 197 10.87 -11.15 -3.84
C ILE A 197 11.86 -12.31 -3.99
N SER A 198 11.43 -13.56 -3.77
CA SER A 198 12.30 -14.73 -3.83
C SER A 198 12.68 -15.20 -5.24
N ASP A 199 11.93 -14.84 -6.27
CA ASP A 199 12.18 -15.34 -7.65
C ASP A 199 13.13 -14.47 -8.47
N THR A 200 13.39 -13.22 -8.07
CA THR A 200 14.19 -12.25 -8.85
C THR A 200 15.60 -12.00 -8.29
N ALA A 201 15.95 -12.59 -7.14
CA ALA A 201 17.22 -12.35 -6.45
C ALA A 201 18.33 -13.39 -6.75
N LEU A 202 18.11 -14.30 -7.71
CA LEU A 202 19.06 -15.36 -8.07
C LEU A 202 19.31 -15.51 -9.59
N GLY A 203 19.04 -14.46 -10.38
CA GLY A 203 19.34 -14.43 -11.83
C GLY A 203 20.56 -13.56 -12.15
#